data_AF-A0A967B1P9-F1
#
_entry.id   AF-A0A967B1P9-F1
#
_cell.length_a   1.000
_cell.length_b   1.000
_cell.length_c   1.000
_cell.angle_alpha   90.00
_cell.angle_beta   90.00
_cell.angle_gamma   90.00
#
_symmetry.space_group_name_H-M   'P 1'
#
loop_
_entity.id
_entity.type
_entity.pdbx_description
1 polymer ?
#
loop_
_entity_poly.entity_id
_entity_poly.type
_entity_poly.pdbx_seq_one_letter_code
_entity_poly.pdbx_strand_id
1 'polypeptide(L)'
;MARPSARVEVDEQALQRFLDTDAIKLATVVGEKVAARARTTAPVLSGAYRDGIDVQVARDASTGHKTVRVGSSVAYTMVIEARTGNLARALDAAREA
;
A
#
# COMPACT_ATOMS: atom_id res chain seq x y z
N MET A 1 35.31 -17.04 1.38
CA MET A 1 34.88 -16.96 2.80
C MET A 1 33.44 -17.44 2.90
N ALA A 2 33.11 -18.33 3.83
CA ALA A 2 31.74 -18.82 4.03
C ALA A 2 30.89 -17.73 4.72
N ARG A 3 29.65 -17.51 4.25
CA ARG A 3 28.70 -16.61 4.92
C ARG A 3 28.31 -17.21 6.27
N PRO A 4 28.30 -16.43 7.37
CA PRO A 4 27.74 -16.89 8.63
C PRO A 4 26.27 -17.23 8.42
N SER A 5 25.86 -18.42 8.86
CA SER A 5 24.47 -18.86 8.87
C SER A 5 24.05 -19.22 10.28
N ALA A 6 22.82 -18.88 10.64
CA ALA A 6 22.18 -19.26 11.89
C ALA A 6 20.91 -20.02 11.57
N ARG A 7 20.62 -21.08 12.34
CA ARG A 7 19.36 -21.81 12.25
C ARG A 7 18.37 -21.11 13.17
N VAL A 8 17.23 -20.70 12.62
CA VAL A 8 16.15 -20.05 13.37
C VAL A 8 14.93 -20.94 13.27
N GLU A 9 14.35 -21.29 14.42
CA GLU A 9 13.05 -21.93 14.47
C GLU A 9 11.97 -20.87 14.40
N VAL A 10 10.99 -21.08 13.52
CA VAL A 10 9.88 -20.15 13.32
C VAL A 10 8.70 -20.63 14.14
N ASP A 11 8.28 -19.82 15.12
CA ASP A 11 6.99 -19.98 15.77
C ASP A 11 5.92 -19.42 14.82
N GLU A 12 5.12 -20.31 14.23
CA GLU A 12 4.07 -19.96 13.28
C GLU A 12 3.00 -19.05 13.88
N GLN A 13 2.65 -19.24 15.16
CA GLN A 13 1.64 -18.41 15.82
C GLN A 13 2.17 -17.00 16.08
N ALA A 14 3.43 -16.91 16.53
CA ALA A 14 4.08 -15.63 16.73
C ALA A 14 4.24 -14.88 15.39
N LEU A 15 4.64 -15.59 14.33
CA LEU A 15 4.76 -15.05 12.99
C LEU A 15 3.41 -14.54 12.47
N GLN A 16 2.34 -15.33 12.62
CA GLN A 16 1.01 -14.91 12.17
C GLN A 16 0.53 -13.64 12.89
N ARG A 17 0.73 -13.53 14.21
CA ARG A 17 0.39 -12.31 14.97
C ARG A 17 1.18 -11.10 14.49
N PHE A 18 2.47 -11.29 14.21
CA PHE A 18 3.32 -10.24 13.65
C PHE A 18 2.80 -9.79 12.27
N LEU A 19 2.47 -10.74 11.38
CA LEU A 19 1.92 -10.46 10.05
C LEU A 19 0.59 -9.70 10.13
N ASP A 20 -0.26 -10.01 11.11
CA ASP A 20 -1.56 -9.37 11.29
C ASP A 20 -1.50 -7.96 11.91
N THR A 21 -0.37 -7.56 12.49
CA THR A 21 -0.24 -6.33 13.26
C THR A 21 0.91 -5.46 12.78
N ASP A 22 2.15 -5.81 13.13
CA ASP A 22 3.32 -4.98 12.90
C ASP A 22 3.71 -4.91 11.42
N ALA A 23 3.58 -6.02 10.69
CA ALA A 23 3.78 -6.00 9.24
C ALA A 23 2.78 -5.07 8.54
N ILE A 24 1.53 -5.03 9.01
CA ILE A 24 0.52 -4.12 8.47
C ILE A 24 0.83 -2.68 8.84
N LYS A 25 1.27 -2.37 10.07
CA LYS A 25 1.70 -1.02 10.43
C LYS A 25 2.83 -0.53 9.50
N LEU A 26 3.82 -1.37 9.23
CA LEU A 26 4.91 -1.05 8.32
C LEU A 26 4.39 -0.82 6.89
N ALA A 27 3.51 -1.68 6.40
CA ALA A 27 2.89 -1.53 5.09
C ALA A 27 2.02 -0.26 5.01
N THR A 28 1.35 0.13 6.09
CA THR A 28 0.56 1.37 6.16
C THR A 28 1.45 2.60 6.02
N VAL A 29 2.64 2.62 6.64
CA VAL A 29 3.61 3.72 6.45
C VAL A 29 4.01 3.87 4.98
N VAL A 30 4.24 2.76 4.28
CA VAL A 30 4.53 2.78 2.84
C VAL A 30 3.31 3.26 2.06
N GLY A 31 2.11 2.77 2.39
CA GLY A 31 0.84 3.22 1.80
C GLY A 31 0.63 4.73 1.93
N GLU A 32 0.94 5.32 3.08
CA GLU A 32 0.84 6.76 3.31
C GLU A 32 1.84 7.56 2.47
N LYS A 33 3.07 7.04 2.26
CA LYS A 33 4.02 7.66 1.33
C LYS A 33 3.49 7.66 -0.11
N VAL A 34 2.91 6.54 -0.54
CA VAL A 34 2.29 6.42 -1.87
C VAL A 34 1.11 7.39 -1.99
N ALA A 35 0.22 7.43 -0.99
CA ALA A 35 -0.92 8.35 -0.98
C ALA A 35 -0.47 9.82 -1.02
N ALA A 36 0.53 10.19 -0.22
CA ALA A 36 1.11 11.54 -0.24
C ALA A 36 1.65 11.89 -1.63
N ARG A 37 2.42 10.99 -2.25
CA ARG A 37 2.92 11.20 -3.62
C ARG A 37 1.79 11.33 -4.62
N ALA A 38 0.82 10.42 -4.59
CA ALA A 38 -0.33 10.42 -5.50
C ALA A 38 -1.15 11.72 -5.40
N ARG A 39 -1.29 12.29 -4.21
CA ARG A 39 -1.96 13.58 -4.01
C ARG A 39 -1.21 14.75 -4.66
N THR A 40 0.13 14.71 -4.69
CA THR A 40 0.94 15.78 -5.34
C THR A 40 0.86 15.76 -6.86
N THR A 41 0.65 14.59 -7.45
CA THR A 41 0.61 14.39 -8.91
C THR A 41 -0.80 14.19 -9.45
N ALA A 42 -1.81 14.23 -8.58
CA ALA A 42 -3.20 14.03 -8.92
C ALA A 42 -3.65 15.06 -9.98
N PRO A 43 -4.34 14.62 -11.05
CA PRO A 43 -4.99 15.56 -11.97
C PRO A 43 -6.06 16.35 -11.22
N VAL A 44 -6.02 17.68 -11.33
CA VAL A 44 -6.94 18.57 -10.62
C VAL A 44 -7.90 19.19 -11.63
N LEU A 45 -9.16 18.75 -11.57
CA LEU A 45 -10.30 19.48 -12.12
C LEU A 45 -11.05 20.20 -10.99
N SER A 46 -11.72 19.43 -10.14
CA SER A 46 -12.40 19.94 -8.93
C SER A 46 -11.61 19.71 -7.63
N GLY A 47 -10.54 18.91 -7.67
CA GLY A 47 -9.80 18.47 -6.49
C GLY A 47 -10.37 17.23 -5.79
N ALA A 48 -11.63 16.86 -6.05
CA ALA A 48 -12.31 15.77 -5.34
C ALA A 48 -11.58 14.41 -5.44
N TYR A 49 -10.99 14.07 -6.59
CA TYR A 49 -10.16 12.86 -6.71
C TYR A 49 -8.94 12.92 -5.79
N ARG A 50 -8.17 14.02 -5.80
CA ARG A 50 -7.00 14.22 -4.94
C ARG A 50 -7.37 14.10 -3.47
N ASP A 51 -8.43 14.80 -3.08
CA ASP A 51 -8.87 14.89 -1.69
C ASP A 51 -9.49 13.57 -1.22
N GLY A 52 -10.01 12.76 -2.15
CA GLY A 52 -10.52 11.42 -1.91
C GLY A 52 -9.46 10.32 -1.81
N ILE A 53 -8.18 10.60 -2.10
CA ILE A 53 -7.10 9.60 -2.00
C ILE A 53 -6.88 9.22 -0.53
N ASP A 54 -6.97 7.93 -0.22
CA ASP A 54 -6.83 7.37 1.12
C ASP A 54 -6.06 6.05 1.15
N VAL A 55 -5.75 5.60 2.38
CA VAL A 55 -5.10 4.32 2.68
C VAL A 55 -6.04 3.48 3.51
N GLN A 56 -6.28 2.24 3.10
CA GLN A 56 -7.22 1.33 3.75
C GLN A 56 -6.57 -0.03 4.01
N VAL A 57 -6.79 -0.57 5.20
CA VAL A 57 -6.44 -1.97 5.49
C VAL A 57 -7.63 -2.85 5.12
N ALA A 58 -7.45 -3.74 4.16
CA ALA A 58 -8.47 -4.67 3.69
C ALA A 58 -8.01 -6.12 3.90
N ARG A 59 -8.94 -7.00 4.31
CA ARG A 59 -8.68 -8.43 4.31
C ARG A 59 -8.92 -8.96 2.90
N ASP A 60 -7.92 -9.63 2.34
CA ASP A 60 -8.03 -10.34 1.08
C ASP A 60 -8.93 -11.56 1.27
N ALA A 61 -9.95 -11.69 0.42
CA ALA A 61 -10.94 -12.75 0.55
C ALA A 61 -10.41 -14.13 0.13
N SER A 62 -9.37 -14.18 -0.70
CA SER A 62 -8.82 -15.42 -1.26
C SER A 62 -7.77 -16.06 -0.36
N THR A 63 -6.91 -15.23 0.24
CA THR A 63 -5.80 -15.67 1.11
C THR A 63 -6.11 -15.49 2.58
N GLY A 64 -7.10 -14.67 2.92
CA GLY A 64 -7.39 -14.28 4.29
C GLY A 64 -6.38 -13.28 4.87
N HIS A 65 -5.32 -12.90 4.15
CA HIS A 65 -4.30 -11.97 4.65
C HIS A 65 -4.80 -10.53 4.65
N LYS A 66 -4.31 -9.72 5.60
CA LYS A 66 -4.51 -8.26 5.54
C LYS A 66 -3.60 -7.66 4.47
N THR A 67 -4.13 -6.67 3.77
CA THR A 67 -3.44 -5.90 2.73
C THR A 67 -3.66 -4.42 2.98
N VAL A 68 -2.68 -3.60 2.60
CA VAL A 68 -2.82 -2.15 2.59
C VAL A 68 -3.12 -1.73 1.16
N ARG A 69 -4.24 -1.05 0.96
CA ARG A 69 -4.71 -0.54 -0.33
C ARG A 69 -4.62 0.97 -0.33
N VAL A 70 -4.17 1.53 -1.43
CA VAL A 70 -4.20 2.97 -1.68
C VAL A 70 -5.18 3.20 -2.83
N GLY A 71 -6.18 4.02 -2.60
CA GLY A 71 -7.28 4.22 -3.53
C GLY A 71 -7.87 5.62 -3.39
N SER A 72 -9.02 5.83 -4.02
CA SER A 72 -9.79 7.06 -3.84
C SER A 72 -11.29 6.76 -3.76
N SER A 73 -11.98 7.48 -2.88
CA SER A 73 -13.39 7.29 -2.57
C SER A 73 -14.37 7.79 -3.65
N VAL A 74 -13.88 8.49 -4.68
CA VAL A 74 -14.76 8.98 -5.76
C VAL A 74 -15.17 7.88 -6.74
N ALA A 75 -16.43 7.88 -7.20
CA ALA A 75 -16.99 6.84 -8.06
C ALA A 75 -16.26 6.71 -9.43
N TYR A 76 -15.64 7.79 -9.89
CA TYR A 76 -14.92 7.84 -11.17
C TYR A 76 -13.40 7.59 -11.04
N THR A 77 -12.91 7.14 -9.87
CA THR A 77 -11.48 6.83 -9.64
C THR A 77 -10.93 5.91 -10.72
N MET A 78 -11.64 4.83 -11.05
CA MET A 78 -11.18 3.85 -12.06
C MET A 78 -10.96 4.48 -13.44
N VAL A 79 -11.77 5.47 -13.83
CA VAL A 79 -11.61 6.18 -15.11
C VAL A 79 -10.36 7.06 -15.09
N ILE A 80 -10.09 7.72 -13.97
CA ILE A 80 -8.87 8.54 -13.80
C ILE A 80 -7.63 7.64 -13.84
N GLU A 81 -7.63 6.54 -13.10
CA GLU A 81 -6.49 5.62 -13.07
C GLU A 81 -6.22 4.99 -14.43
N ALA A 82 -7.26 4.57 -15.16
CA ALA A 82 -7.10 4.00 -16.50
C ALA A 82 -6.46 4.98 -17.49
N ARG A 83 -6.69 6.29 -17.32
CA ARG A 83 -6.17 7.33 -18.22
C ARG A 83 -4.79 7.85 -17.81
N THR A 84 -4.51 7.88 -16.52
CA THR A 84 -3.34 8.61 -15.98
C THR A 84 -2.31 7.68 -15.32
N GLY A 85 -2.78 6.57 -14.74
CA GLY A 85 -1.97 5.68 -13.92
C GLY A 85 -1.37 6.39 -12.70
N ASN A 86 -2.04 7.39 -12.12
CA ASN A 86 -1.48 8.21 -11.05
C ASN A 86 -1.07 7.38 -9.83
N LEU A 87 -1.93 6.48 -9.36
CA LEU A 87 -1.63 5.63 -8.20
C LEU A 87 -0.52 4.62 -8.51
N ALA A 88 -0.50 4.05 -9.71
CA ALA A 88 0.54 3.11 -10.13
C ALA A 88 1.92 3.79 -10.20
N ARG A 89 2.00 4.97 -10.81
CA ARG A 89 3.25 5.76 -10.88
C ARG A 89 3.71 6.21 -9.49
N ALA A 90 2.79 6.57 -8.61
CA ALA A 90 3.11 6.93 -7.23
C ALA A 90 3.67 5.73 -6.44
N LEU A 91 3.13 4.52 -6.68
CA LEU A 91 3.66 3.29 -6.10
C LEU A 91 5.08 2.99 -6.59
N ASP A 92 5.33 3.09 -7.89
CA ASP A 92 6.67 2.86 -8.46
C ASP A 92 7.69 3.86 -7.90
N ALA A 93 7.34 5.15 -7.82
CA ALA A 93 8.20 6.18 -7.22
C ALA A 93 8.51 5.92 -5.74
N ALA A 94 7.61 5.28 -4.99
CA ALA A 94 7.83 4.93 -3.59
C ALA A 94 8.71 3.68 -3.41
N ARG A 95 8.91 2.87 -4.46
CA ARG A 95 9.82 1.70 -4.43
C ARG A 95 11.27 2.08 -4.70
N GLU A 96 11.51 3.16 -5.45
CA GLU A 96 12.84 3.64 -5.83
C GLU A 96 13.48 4.57 -4.78
N ALA A 97 12.72 4.99 -3.76
CA ALA A 97 13.13 5.91 -2.69
C ALA A 97 13.42 5.19 -1.36
#